data_AF-A0A8J6M9U4-F1
#
_entry.id   AF-A0A8J6M9U4-F1
#
_cell.length_a   1.000
_cell.length_b   1.000
_cell.length_c   1.000
_cell.angle_alpha   90.00
_cell.angle_beta   90.00
_cell.angle_gamma   90.00
#
_symmetry.space_group_name_H-M   'P 1'
#
loop_
_entity.id
_entity.type
_entity.pdbx_description
1 polymer ?
#
loop_
_entity_poly.entity_id
_entity_poly.type
_entity_poly.pdbx_seq_one_letter_code
_entity_poly.pdbx_strand_id
1 'polypeptide(L)'
;MSAERDPHQGGALQHDAEHERPHKKNSVLFYLMILFAAAFLLLLLSYFMQQRVNQEALDDLEQTSNSAVESLENLIAERDALKLQVSALEAERDTLQAEWEASADTAQKARDGLMAAMDQVDALNKLNQLRTLYNQRRYSQARTLLAEWEAAAPGGLEASLQAVSDAMGPAERELYDPLEAYRQLSEWLEQ
;
A
#
# COMPACT_ATOMS: atom_id res chain seq x y z
N MET A 1 -23.88 -109.32 -41.72
CA MET A 1 -24.79 -110.45 -41.46
C MET A 1 -26.20 -109.96 -41.78
N SER A 2 -26.80 -110.53 -42.82
CA SER A 2 -28.23 -110.46 -43.21
C SER A 2 -29.11 -111.02 -42.07
N ALA A 3 -30.42 -110.82 -41.94
CA ALA A 3 -31.54 -110.42 -42.80
C ALA A 3 -32.56 -109.66 -41.89
N GLU A 4 -33.59 -108.93 -42.35
CA GLU A 4 -34.88 -109.40 -42.91
C GLU A 4 -35.75 -108.10 -43.00
N ARG A 5 -36.17 -107.61 -44.19
CA ARG A 5 -37.54 -107.67 -44.77
C ARG A 5 -38.67 -107.40 -43.75
N ASP A 6 -39.71 -106.57 -43.98
CA ASP A 6 -40.41 -106.18 -45.21
C ASP A 6 -41.42 -105.03 -44.88
N PRO A 7 -42.28 -104.53 -45.80
CA PRO A 7 -42.58 -103.10 -45.96
C PRO A 7 -44.08 -102.78 -45.74
N HIS A 8 -44.55 -101.64 -46.26
CA HIS A 8 -45.92 -101.22 -46.63
C HIS A 8 -46.30 -99.84 -46.07
N GLN A 9 -46.33 -98.85 -46.96
CA GLN A 9 -47.55 -98.18 -47.48
C GLN A 9 -48.12 -97.19 -46.46
N GLY A 10 -48.19 -95.89 -46.74
CA GLY A 10 -48.84 -95.32 -47.92
C GLY A 10 -50.26 -94.95 -47.50
N GLY A 11 -50.54 -93.64 -47.40
CA GLY A 11 -51.86 -93.11 -47.05
C GLY A 11 -51.69 -91.79 -46.31
N ALA A 12 -51.73 -90.66 -47.02
CA ALA A 12 -52.98 -89.91 -47.21
C ALA A 12 -53.48 -89.41 -45.86
N LEU A 13 -53.12 -88.17 -45.50
CA LEU A 13 -53.97 -87.02 -45.76
C LEU A 13 -55.39 -87.22 -45.23
N GLN A 14 -55.72 -86.33 -44.30
CA GLN A 14 -57.07 -86.07 -43.78
C GLN A 14 -57.50 -87.12 -42.75
N HIS A 15 -58.11 -86.76 -41.64
CA HIS A 15 -59.26 -85.87 -41.58
C HIS A 15 -59.54 -85.48 -40.13
N ASP A 16 -60.30 -84.40 -40.01
CA ASP A 16 -61.27 -84.14 -38.94
C ASP A 16 -60.77 -83.63 -37.59
N ALA A 17 -61.43 -82.66 -36.94
CA ALA A 17 -62.48 -81.74 -37.34
C ALA A 17 -62.58 -80.72 -36.21
N GLU A 18 -62.82 -79.47 -36.59
CA GLU A 18 -63.70 -78.50 -35.92
C GLU A 18 -63.86 -78.56 -34.39
N HIS A 19 -63.47 -77.47 -33.71
CA HIS A 19 -64.32 -76.75 -32.75
C HIS A 19 -63.77 -75.33 -32.45
N GLU A 20 -64.22 -74.36 -33.24
CA GLU A 20 -65.08 -73.24 -32.84
C GLU A 20 -64.80 -72.37 -31.56
N ARG A 21 -64.32 -71.12 -31.81
CA ARG A 21 -64.60 -69.81 -31.13
C ARG A 21 -63.96 -69.50 -29.72
N PRO A 22 -63.92 -68.23 -29.23
CA PRO A 22 -62.97 -67.19 -29.63
C PRO A 22 -62.42 -66.38 -28.41
N HIS A 23 -61.15 -66.51 -28.01
CA HIS A 23 -60.59 -65.62 -26.97
C HIS A 23 -59.12 -65.26 -27.22
N LYS A 24 -58.87 -64.17 -27.95
CA LYS A 24 -57.51 -63.60 -28.15
C LYS A 24 -57.49 -62.08 -27.96
N LYS A 25 -58.16 -61.58 -26.91
CA LYS A 25 -58.02 -60.18 -26.45
C LYS A 25 -57.15 -60.05 -25.19
N ASN A 26 -56.95 -61.14 -24.44
CA ASN A 26 -56.23 -61.10 -23.16
C ASN A 26 -54.69 -61.17 -23.33
N SER A 27 -54.18 -61.73 -24.43
CA SER A 27 -52.74 -61.77 -24.71
C SER A 27 -52.18 -60.39 -25.06
N VAL A 28 -52.97 -59.55 -25.73
CA VAL A 28 -52.57 -58.16 -26.06
C VAL A 28 -52.59 -57.32 -24.79
N LEU A 29 -53.61 -57.48 -23.95
CA LEU A 29 -53.67 -56.83 -22.63
C LEU A 29 -52.48 -57.23 -21.74
N PHE A 30 -52.06 -58.49 -21.76
CA PHE A 30 -50.89 -58.96 -21.00
C PHE A 30 -49.58 -58.36 -21.51
N TYR A 31 -49.40 -58.26 -22.83
CA TYR A 31 -48.24 -57.59 -23.43
C TYR A 31 -48.22 -56.08 -23.12
N LEU A 32 -49.40 -55.44 -23.10
CA LEU A 32 -49.57 -54.03 -22.73
C LEU A 32 -49.28 -53.81 -21.23
N MET A 33 -49.66 -54.75 -20.36
CA MET A 33 -49.31 -54.74 -18.93
C MET A 33 -47.80 -54.88 -18.72
N ILE A 34 -47.13 -55.79 -19.44
CA ILE A 34 -45.66 -55.94 -19.37
C ILE A 34 -44.98 -54.68 -19.92
N LEU A 35 -45.47 -54.10 -21.02
CA LEU A 35 -44.94 -52.86 -21.57
C LEU A 35 -45.12 -51.68 -20.59
N PHE A 36 -46.26 -51.62 -19.90
CA PHE A 36 -46.53 -50.62 -18.86
C PHE A 36 -45.65 -50.82 -17.62
N ALA A 37 -45.46 -52.07 -17.18
CA ALA A 37 -44.55 -52.41 -16.09
C ALA A 37 -43.09 -52.12 -16.45
N ALA A 38 -42.68 -52.41 -17.69
CA ALA A 38 -41.35 -52.08 -18.21
C ALA A 38 -41.15 -50.56 -18.27
N ALA A 39 -42.16 -49.79 -18.73
CA ALA A 39 -42.12 -48.33 -18.70
C ALA A 39 -42.01 -47.79 -17.27
N PHE A 40 -42.74 -48.38 -16.31
CA PHE A 40 -42.63 -48.03 -14.89
C PHE A 40 -41.25 -48.36 -14.31
N LEU A 41 -40.66 -49.51 -14.67
CA LEU A 41 -39.31 -49.88 -14.28
C LEU A 41 -38.26 -48.94 -14.88
N LEU A 42 -38.44 -48.54 -16.14
CA LEU A 42 -37.59 -47.54 -16.80
C LEU A 42 -37.73 -46.17 -16.13
N LEU A 43 -38.93 -45.77 -15.73
CA LEU A 43 -39.17 -44.54 -14.96
C LEU A 43 -38.53 -44.62 -13.56
N LEU A 44 -38.61 -45.77 -12.89
CA LEU A 44 -37.94 -45.99 -11.59
C LEU A 44 -36.42 -45.93 -11.73
N LEU A 45 -35.84 -46.59 -12.74
CA LEU A 45 -34.40 -46.53 -13.02
C LEU A 45 -33.96 -45.10 -13.38
N SER A 46 -34.74 -44.39 -14.18
CA SER A 46 -34.51 -42.97 -14.52
C SER A 46 -34.58 -42.10 -13.26
N TYR A 47 -35.56 -42.35 -12.38
CA TYR A 47 -35.73 -41.61 -11.14
C TYR A 47 -34.57 -41.85 -10.16
N PHE A 48 -34.10 -43.09 -10.00
CA PHE A 48 -32.96 -43.40 -9.14
C PHE A 48 -31.64 -42.80 -9.66
N MET A 49 -31.41 -42.84 -10.98
CA MET A 49 -30.27 -42.15 -11.62
C MET A 49 -30.34 -40.65 -11.35
N GLN A 50 -31.53 -40.06 -11.51
CA GLN A 50 -31.74 -38.64 -11.29
C GLN A 50 -31.65 -38.24 -9.82
N GLN A 51 -32.08 -39.09 -8.87
CA GLN A 51 -31.97 -38.81 -7.45
C GLN A 51 -30.52 -38.81 -6.96
N ARG A 52 -29.68 -39.73 -7.45
CA ARG A 52 -28.24 -39.73 -7.14
C ARG A 52 -27.52 -38.54 -7.77
N VAL A 53 -27.76 -38.29 -9.06
CA VAL A 53 -27.16 -37.15 -9.77
C VAL A 53 -27.62 -35.81 -9.17
N ASN A 54 -28.88 -35.69 -8.75
CA ASN A 54 -29.40 -34.47 -8.14
C ASN A 54 -28.90 -34.28 -6.69
N GLN A 55 -28.61 -35.36 -5.95
CA GLN A 55 -27.95 -35.28 -4.64
C GLN A 55 -26.48 -34.89 -4.78
N GLU A 56 -25.74 -35.51 -5.71
CA GLU A 56 -24.35 -35.16 -5.99
C GLU A 56 -24.22 -33.72 -6.52
N ALA A 57 -25.12 -33.29 -7.41
CA ALA A 57 -25.13 -31.91 -7.90
C ALA A 57 -25.52 -30.89 -6.82
N LEU A 58 -26.37 -31.26 -5.85
CA LEU A 58 -26.69 -30.39 -4.70
C LEU A 58 -25.53 -30.31 -3.71
N ASP A 59 -24.87 -31.44 -3.41
CA ASP A 59 -23.73 -31.50 -2.49
C ASP A 59 -22.49 -30.79 -3.08
N ASP A 60 -22.24 -30.93 -4.38
CA ASP A 60 -21.23 -30.14 -5.11
C ASP A 60 -21.58 -28.64 -5.10
N LEU A 61 -22.85 -28.27 -5.28
CA LEU A 61 -23.28 -26.87 -5.26
C LEU A 61 -23.20 -26.27 -3.85
N GLU A 62 -23.51 -27.05 -2.81
CA GLU A 62 -23.34 -26.66 -1.41
C GLU A 62 -21.86 -26.55 -1.02
N GLN A 63 -21.00 -27.50 -1.41
CA GLN A 63 -19.55 -27.40 -1.19
C GLN A 63 -18.91 -26.24 -1.96
N THR A 64 -19.28 -26.04 -3.22
CA THR A 64 -18.76 -24.90 -4.01
C THR A 64 -19.30 -23.57 -3.51
N SER A 65 -20.55 -23.49 -3.04
CA SER A 65 -21.09 -22.29 -2.40
C SER A 65 -20.40 -22.00 -1.06
N ASN A 66 -20.21 -23.02 -0.22
CA ASN A 66 -19.57 -22.86 1.09
C ASN A 66 -18.10 -22.46 0.93
N SER A 67 -17.37 -23.08 0.00
CA SER A 67 -15.98 -22.70 -0.31
C SER A 67 -15.86 -21.34 -0.99
N ALA A 68 -16.83 -20.94 -1.83
CA ALA A 68 -16.87 -19.60 -2.40
C ALA A 68 -17.15 -18.52 -1.35
N VAL A 69 -18.03 -18.81 -0.38
CA VAL A 69 -18.30 -17.92 0.77
C VAL A 69 -17.08 -17.83 1.67
N GLU A 70 -16.43 -18.94 2.01
CA GLU A 70 -15.20 -18.95 2.82
C GLU A 70 -14.05 -18.19 2.15
N SER A 71 -13.89 -18.36 0.83
CA SER A 71 -12.91 -17.60 0.03
C SER A 71 -13.22 -16.10 0.05
N LEU A 72 -14.50 -15.72 -0.09
CA LEU A 72 -14.95 -14.32 0.02
C LEU A 72 -14.67 -13.75 1.41
N GLU A 73 -14.96 -14.48 2.47
CA GLU A 73 -14.69 -14.08 3.85
C GLU A 73 -13.19 -13.86 4.09
N ASN A 74 -12.35 -14.79 3.61
CA ASN A 74 -10.90 -14.66 3.66
C ASN A 74 -10.41 -13.42 2.88
N LEU A 75 -10.95 -13.17 1.68
CA LEU A 75 -10.59 -12.01 0.88
C LEU A 75 -11.02 -10.69 1.54
N ILE A 76 -12.18 -10.68 2.21
CA ILE A 76 -12.66 -9.52 2.98
C ILE A 76 -11.75 -9.27 4.18
N ALA A 77 -11.40 -10.32 4.94
CA ALA A 77 -10.52 -10.23 6.09
C ALA A 77 -9.13 -9.73 5.69
N GLU A 78 -8.56 -10.26 4.60
CA GLU A 78 -7.28 -9.81 4.06
C GLU A 78 -7.36 -8.35 3.60
N ARG A 79 -8.43 -7.97 2.90
CA ARG A 79 -8.67 -6.59 2.48
C ARG A 79 -8.75 -5.64 3.68
N ASP A 80 -9.42 -6.04 4.76
CA ASP A 80 -9.53 -5.24 5.97
C ASP A 80 -8.18 -5.12 6.70
N ALA A 81 -7.41 -6.21 6.77
CA ALA A 81 -6.05 -6.18 7.28
C ALA A 81 -5.12 -5.28 6.45
N LEU A 82 -5.23 -5.31 5.12
CA LEU A 82 -4.49 -4.42 4.23
C LEU A 82 -4.89 -2.96 4.43
N LYS A 83 -6.19 -2.66 4.56
CA LYS A 83 -6.65 -1.30 4.85
C LYS A 83 -6.09 -0.77 6.16
N LEU A 84 -6.04 -1.60 7.20
CA LEU A 84 -5.46 -1.23 8.48
C LEU A 84 -3.95 -0.96 8.35
N GLN A 85 -3.23 -1.81 7.62
CA GLN A 85 -1.80 -1.60 7.35
C GLN A 85 -1.54 -0.32 6.57
N VAL A 86 -2.33 -0.04 5.52
CA VAL A 86 -2.22 1.21 4.76
C VAL A 86 -2.45 2.41 5.66
N SER A 87 -3.50 2.39 6.49
CA SER A 87 -3.76 3.48 7.43
C SER A 87 -2.64 3.66 8.46
N ALA A 88 -2.04 2.57 8.95
CA ALA A 88 -0.91 2.63 9.87
C ALA A 88 0.35 3.20 9.20
N LEU A 89 0.64 2.77 7.97
CA LEU A 89 1.77 3.27 7.19
C LEU A 89 1.58 4.74 6.79
N GLU A 90 0.36 5.17 6.49
CA GLU A 90 0.04 6.57 6.23
C GLU A 90 0.28 7.42 7.47
N ALA A 91 -0.17 6.96 8.65
CA ALA A 91 0.08 7.65 9.91
C ALA A 91 1.58 7.71 10.24
N GLU A 92 2.32 6.61 10.04
CA GLU A 92 3.77 6.57 10.23
C GLU A 92 4.48 7.56 9.30
N ARG A 93 4.08 7.58 8.02
CA ARG A 93 4.61 8.54 7.03
C ARG A 93 4.34 9.99 7.45
N ASP A 94 3.13 10.29 7.92
CA ASP A 94 2.79 11.63 8.41
C ASP A 94 3.66 12.00 9.63
N THR A 95 3.88 11.07 10.57
CA THR A 95 4.75 11.31 11.73
C THR A 95 6.21 11.55 11.33
N LEU A 96 6.76 10.69 10.47
CA LEU A 96 8.13 10.83 9.96
C LEU A 96 8.32 12.14 9.19
N GLN A 97 7.31 12.55 8.42
CA GLN A 97 7.35 13.81 7.70
C GLN A 97 7.36 15.01 8.66
N ALA A 98 6.53 15.00 9.70
CA ALA A 98 6.52 16.06 10.72
C ALA A 98 7.84 16.11 11.51
N GLU A 99 8.42 14.96 11.86
CA GLU A 99 9.72 14.88 12.52
C GLU A 99 10.85 15.41 11.63
N TRP A 100 10.83 15.07 10.34
CA TRP A 100 11.80 15.56 9.37
C TRP A 100 11.73 17.08 9.21
N GLU A 101 10.51 17.64 9.10
CA GLU A 101 10.30 19.09 9.01
C GLU A 101 10.81 19.81 10.27
N ALA A 102 10.51 19.28 11.46
CA ALA A 102 11.00 19.83 12.73
C ALA A 102 12.54 19.75 12.85
N SER A 103 13.13 18.64 12.42
CA SER A 103 14.59 18.49 12.39
C SER A 103 15.24 19.43 11.37
N ALA A 104 14.61 19.66 10.23
CA ALA A 104 15.10 20.57 9.20
C ALA A 104 15.08 22.02 9.69
N ASP A 105 13.98 22.45 10.33
CA ASP A 105 13.86 23.78 10.94
C ASP A 105 14.91 23.99 12.05
N THR A 106 15.11 22.98 12.91
CA THR A 106 16.14 23.03 13.96
C THR A 106 17.54 23.16 13.36
N ALA A 107 17.86 22.39 12.32
CA ALA A 107 19.13 22.46 11.63
C ALA A 107 19.34 23.82 10.94
N GLN A 108 18.28 24.39 10.36
CA GLN A 108 18.33 25.71 9.75
C GLN A 108 18.60 26.81 10.79
N LYS A 109 17.86 26.81 11.90
CA LYS A 109 18.10 27.75 13.01
C LYS A 109 19.51 27.63 13.58
N ALA A 110 20.03 26.42 13.71
CA ALA A 110 21.41 26.20 14.16
C ALA A 110 22.43 26.76 13.17
N ARG A 111 22.21 26.61 11.86
CA ARG A 111 23.06 27.19 10.81
C ARG A 111 23.02 28.71 10.82
N ASP A 112 21.83 29.29 10.91
CA ASP A 112 21.65 30.74 10.94
C ASP A 112 22.29 31.34 12.20
N GLY A 113 22.12 30.69 13.36
CA GLY A 113 22.79 31.06 14.60
C GLY A 113 24.31 30.96 14.54
N LEU A 114 24.85 29.92 13.88
CA LEU A 114 26.29 29.79 13.67
C LEU A 114 26.83 30.89 12.76
N MET A 115 26.13 31.21 11.66
CA MET A 115 26.52 32.28 10.75
C MET A 115 26.52 33.64 11.46
N ALA A 116 25.46 33.94 12.22
CA ALA A 116 25.40 35.16 13.03
C ALA A 116 26.54 35.24 14.06
N ALA A 117 26.87 34.13 14.74
CA ALA A 117 27.99 34.10 15.69
C ALA A 117 29.34 34.32 15.00
N MET A 118 29.54 33.76 13.80
CA MET A 118 30.75 33.99 13.00
C MET A 118 30.88 35.46 12.59
N ASP A 119 29.79 36.08 12.13
CA ASP A 119 29.77 37.50 11.75
C ASP A 119 30.06 38.41 12.96
N GLN A 120 29.50 38.09 14.13
CA GLN A 120 29.78 38.79 15.39
C GLN A 120 31.26 38.71 15.79
N VAL A 121 31.86 37.51 15.71
CA VAL A 121 33.29 37.32 16.02
C VAL A 121 34.19 38.06 15.03
N ASP A 122 33.86 38.03 13.73
CA ASP A 122 34.61 38.76 12.71
C ASP A 122 34.53 40.28 12.94
N ALA A 123 33.35 40.81 13.25
CA ALA A 123 33.16 42.22 13.56
C ALA A 123 33.98 42.67 14.79
N LEU A 124 33.99 41.88 15.86
CA LEU A 124 34.81 42.16 17.05
C LEU A 124 36.31 42.08 16.76
N ASN A 125 36.75 41.14 15.91
CA ASN A 125 38.14 41.05 15.49
C ASN A 125 38.55 42.27 14.66
N LYS A 126 37.73 42.67 13.68
CA LYS A 126 37.92 43.89 12.89
C LYS A 126 38.03 45.14 13.76
N LEU A 127 37.14 45.29 14.75
CA LEU A 127 37.21 46.39 15.73
C LEU A 127 38.53 46.35 16.52
N ASN A 128 38.96 45.17 16.98
CA ASN A 128 40.22 45.02 17.71
C ASN A 128 41.44 45.38 16.83
N GLN A 129 41.43 44.97 15.56
CA GLN A 129 42.46 45.36 14.59
C GLN A 129 42.52 46.89 14.42
N LEU A 130 41.37 47.56 14.29
CA LEU A 130 41.29 49.01 14.22
C LEU A 130 41.89 49.68 15.48
N ARG A 131 41.49 49.20 16.67
CA ARG A 131 42.01 49.67 17.96
C ARG A 131 43.53 49.49 18.06
N THR A 132 44.03 48.35 17.59
CA THR A 132 45.45 48.03 17.60
C THR A 132 46.23 49.01 16.71
N LEU A 133 45.76 49.28 15.50
CA LEU A 133 46.40 50.24 14.59
C LEU A 133 46.37 51.66 15.13
N TYR A 134 45.24 52.07 15.73
CA TYR A 134 45.09 53.37 16.38
C TYR A 134 46.09 53.53 17.53
N ASN A 135 46.19 52.55 18.42
CA ASN A 135 47.12 52.56 19.56
C ASN A 135 48.60 52.57 19.13
N GLN A 136 48.92 51.98 17.97
CA GLN A 136 50.25 52.03 17.37
C GLN A 136 50.55 53.33 16.61
N ARG A 137 49.63 54.31 16.64
CA ARG A 137 49.68 55.57 15.88
C ARG A 137 49.74 55.38 14.36
N ARG A 138 49.27 54.23 13.86
CA ARG A 138 49.24 53.88 12.44
C ARG A 138 47.91 54.29 11.80
N TYR A 139 47.56 55.57 11.91
CA TYR A 139 46.24 56.08 11.48
C TYR A 139 45.99 55.94 9.98
N SER A 140 47.01 56.11 9.14
CA SER A 140 46.88 55.91 7.70
C SER A 140 46.52 54.47 7.35
N GLN A 141 47.15 53.48 8.00
CA GLN A 141 46.83 52.06 7.79
C GLN A 141 45.42 51.73 8.28
N ALA A 142 45.00 52.30 9.42
CA ALA A 142 43.64 52.13 9.95
C ALA A 142 42.58 52.70 8.98
N ARG A 143 42.82 53.89 8.40
CA ARG A 143 41.94 54.50 7.39
C ARG A 143 41.83 53.67 6.13
N THR A 144 42.96 53.16 5.62
CA THR A 144 42.97 52.29 4.44
C THR A 144 42.17 51.01 4.70
N LEU A 145 42.40 50.36 5.84
CA LEU A 145 41.70 49.13 6.20
C LEU A 145 40.19 49.36 6.37
N LEU A 146 39.81 50.48 6.98
CA LEU A 146 38.41 50.88 7.12
C LEU A 146 37.77 51.11 5.74
N ALA A 147 38.44 51.83 4.84
CA ALA A 147 37.96 52.06 3.48
C ALA A 147 37.86 50.77 2.66
N GLU A 148 38.78 49.81 2.85
CA GLU A 148 38.71 48.49 2.22
C GLU A 148 37.47 47.70 2.69
N TRP A 149 37.19 47.71 3.99
CA TRP A 149 36.00 47.05 4.55
C TRP A 149 34.71 47.73 4.10
N GLU A 150 34.70 49.06 4.08
CA GLU A 150 33.53 49.84 3.65
C GLU A 150 33.26 49.68 2.15
N ALA A 151 34.32 49.53 1.33
CA ALA A 151 34.18 49.20 -0.08
C ALA A 151 33.67 47.76 -0.30
N ALA A 152 34.05 46.81 0.56
CA ALA A 152 33.59 45.43 0.49
C ALA A 152 32.14 45.26 0.96
N ALA A 153 31.75 45.96 2.03
CA ALA A 153 30.42 45.92 2.61
C ALA A 153 30.09 47.28 3.28
N PRO A 154 29.42 48.21 2.56
CA PRO A 154 29.05 49.51 3.10
C PRO A 154 28.17 49.38 4.35
N GLY A 155 28.58 49.97 5.46
CA GLY A 155 27.92 49.85 6.77
C GLY A 155 27.92 48.45 7.37
N GLY A 156 28.60 47.48 6.76
CA GLY A 156 28.55 46.08 7.16
C GLY A 156 29.16 45.83 8.53
N LEU A 157 30.28 46.50 8.83
CA LEU A 157 30.92 46.42 10.14
C LEU A 157 30.05 47.05 11.23
N GLU A 158 29.48 48.23 10.97
CA GLU A 158 28.59 48.89 11.92
C GLU A 158 27.33 48.06 12.20
N ALA A 159 26.69 47.52 11.15
CA ALA A 159 25.53 46.65 11.30
C ALA A 159 25.83 45.38 12.11
N SER A 160 27.00 44.77 11.88
CA SER A 160 27.43 43.59 12.63
C SER A 160 27.71 43.92 14.10
N LEU A 161 28.33 45.07 14.39
CA LEU A 161 28.55 45.53 15.76
C LEU A 161 27.27 45.97 16.46
N GLN A 162 26.29 46.52 15.73
CA GLN A 162 24.95 46.79 16.24
C GLN A 162 24.28 45.49 16.69
N ALA A 163 24.36 44.42 15.89
CA ALA A 163 23.85 43.11 16.27
C ALA A 163 24.54 42.53 17.52
N VAL A 164 25.86 42.76 17.68
CA VAL A 164 26.59 42.39 18.91
C VAL A 164 26.08 43.19 20.10
N SER A 165 25.95 44.52 19.97
CA SER A 165 25.46 45.39 21.04
C SER A 165 24.03 44.98 21.43
N ASP A 166 23.15 44.72 20.46
CA ASP A 166 21.77 44.30 20.71
C ASP A 166 21.66 42.95 21.43
N ALA A 167 22.61 42.04 21.20
CA ALA A 167 22.70 40.76 21.89
C ALA A 167 23.25 40.88 23.33
N MET A 168 23.97 41.97 23.65
CA MET A 168 24.51 42.22 24.99
C MET A 168 23.44 42.69 25.97
N GLY A 169 23.57 42.29 27.24
CA GLY A 169 22.71 42.78 28.31
C GLY A 169 22.93 44.28 28.62
N PRO A 170 21.95 44.99 29.22
CA PRO A 170 22.09 46.42 29.51
C PRO A 170 23.28 46.72 30.43
N ALA A 171 23.54 45.88 31.44
CA ALA A 171 24.69 46.04 32.34
C ALA A 171 26.04 45.78 31.65
N GLU A 172 26.07 44.95 30.60
CA GLU A 172 27.28 44.68 29.82
C GLU A 172 27.60 45.88 28.92
N ARG A 173 26.59 46.48 28.30
CA ARG A 173 26.75 47.70 27.48
C ARG A 173 27.23 48.89 28.28
N GLU A 174 26.81 49.03 29.54
CA GLU A 174 27.33 50.07 30.44
C GLU A 174 28.83 49.94 30.71
N LEU A 175 29.36 48.71 30.74
CA LEU A 175 30.79 48.45 30.92
C LEU A 175 31.56 48.69 29.62
N TYR A 176 31.05 48.17 28.51
CA TYR A 176 31.67 48.29 27.21
C TYR A 176 30.67 48.02 26.09
N ASP A 177 30.36 49.05 25.29
CA ASP A 177 29.64 48.88 24.04
C ASP A 177 30.61 48.87 22.83
N PRO A 178 30.76 47.74 22.11
CA PRO A 178 31.64 47.66 20.95
C PRO A 178 31.18 48.57 19.79
N LEU A 179 29.89 48.83 19.66
CA LEU A 179 29.36 49.73 18.63
C LEU A 179 29.77 51.18 18.91
N GLU A 180 29.60 51.64 20.15
CA GLU A 180 29.98 52.99 20.55
C GLU A 180 31.50 53.19 20.42
N ALA A 181 32.28 52.18 20.83
CA ALA A 181 33.73 52.19 20.64
C ALA A 181 34.13 52.32 19.16
N TYR A 182 33.44 51.63 18.26
CA TYR A 182 33.67 51.75 16.83
C TYR A 182 33.36 53.15 16.31
N ARG A 183 32.19 53.71 16.65
CA ARG A 183 31.79 55.07 16.21
C ARG A 183 32.76 56.15 16.69
N GLN A 184 33.23 56.05 17.92
CA GLN A 184 34.24 56.97 18.46
C GLN A 184 35.58 56.83 17.70
N LEU A 185 36.01 55.59 17.42
CA LEU A 185 37.24 55.35 16.67
C LEU A 185 37.17 55.83 15.23
N SER A 186 36.03 55.64 14.55
CA SER A 186 35.85 56.15 13.19
C SER A 186 35.91 57.68 13.17
N GLU A 187 35.26 58.35 14.12
CA GLU A 187 35.30 59.81 14.24
C GLU A 187 36.73 60.33 14.49
N TRP A 188 37.50 59.69 15.39
CA TRP A 188 38.91 60.07 15.61
C TRP A 188 39.79 59.79 14.40
N LEU A 189 39.46 58.77 13.62
CA LEU A 189 40.16 58.48 12.38
C LEU A 189 39.73 59.41 11.24
N GLU A 190 38.70 60.24 11.37
CA GLU A 190 38.34 61.24 10.35
C GLU A 190 39.04 62.59 10.55
N GLN A 191 39.53 62.89 11.78
CA GLN A 191 40.24 64.12 12.14
C GLN A 191 41.71 64.14 11.70
#